data_AF-K7VSY0-F1
#
_entry.id   AF-K7VSY0-F1
#
_cell.length_a   1.000
_cell.length_b   1.000
_cell.length_c   1.000
_cell.angle_alpha   90.00
_cell.angle_beta   90.00
_cell.angle_gamma   90.00
#
_symmetry.space_group_name_H-M   'P 1'
#
loop_
_entity.id
_entity.type
_entity.pdbx_description
1 polymer ?
#
loop_
_entity_poly.entity_id
_entity_poly.type
_entity_poly.pdbx_seq_one_letter_code
_entity_poly.pdbx_strand_id
1 'polypeptide(L)' 'MEMVSKIACFVVLCMVVIAPHAEALTCGQVTAGLAPCLPYLQGRGPLGGCCGGVKGLLGSAKTTADRKTACTC' A
#
# COMPACT_ATOMS: atom_id res chain seq x y z
N MET A 1 29.97 25.58 19.28
CA MET A 1 28.56 25.67 18.83
C MET A 1 28.33 24.81 17.58
N GLU A 2 29.28 24.79 16.64
CA GLU A 2 29.33 23.91 15.44
C GLU A 2 29.00 22.42 15.70
N MET A 3 29.52 21.84 16.79
CA MET A 3 29.33 20.42 17.09
C MET A 3 27.90 20.07 17.51
N VAL A 4 27.21 21.01 18.18
CA VAL A 4 25.82 20.85 18.61
C VAL A 4 24.88 20.87 17.40
N SER A 5 25.16 21.70 16.39
CA SER A 5 24.37 21.76 15.15
C SER A 5 24.46 20.45 14.35
N LYS A 6 25.66 19.88 14.20
CA LYS A 6 25.86 18.60 13.49
C LYS A 6 25.15 17.44 14.20
N ILE A 7 25.23 17.39 15.54
CA ILE A 7 24.55 16.35 16.34
C ILE A 7 23.03 16.50 16.24
N ALA A 8 22.50 17.71 16.37
CA ALA A 8 21.07 17.97 16.23
C ALA A 8 20.55 17.55 14.85
N CYS A 9 21.29 17.88 13.78
CA CYS A 9 20.93 17.52 12.41
C CYS A 9 20.94 15.99 12.21
N PHE A 10 21.94 15.30 12.77
CA PHE A 10 22.02 13.83 12.73
C PHE A 10 20.84 13.17 13.46
N VAL A 11 20.49 13.65 14.64
CA VAL A 11 19.36 13.13 15.43
C VAL A 11 18.04 13.32 14.70
N VAL A 12 17.82 14.48 14.08
CA VAL A 12 16.61 14.76 13.28
C VAL A 12 16.53 13.82 12.08
N LEU A 13 17.63 13.63 11.35
CA LEU A 13 17.68 12.68 10.22
C LEU A 13 17.40 11.24 10.67
N CYS A 14 17.96 10.81 11.80
CA CYS A 14 17.68 9.48 12.34
C CYS A 14 16.19 9.29 12.70
N MET A 15 15.52 10.31 13.26
CA MET A 15 14.09 10.21 13.60
C MET A 15 13.18 10.13 12.37
N VAL A 16 13.53 10.80 11.26
CA VAL A 16 12.76 10.74 10.01
C VAL A 16 12.81 9.34 9.38
N VAL A 17 13.91 8.59 9.56
CA VAL A 17 14.07 7.24 9.01
C VAL A 17 13.30 6.18 9.81
N ILE A 18 13.03 6.42 11.09
CA ILE A 18 12.37 5.45 11.98
C ILE A 18 10.84 5.60 11.94
N ALA A 19 10.31 6.71 11.42
CA ALA A 19 8.88 6.86 11.25
C ALA A 19 8.37 5.81 10.25
N PRO A 20 7.49 4.87 10.68
CA PRO A 20 6.89 3.95 9.74
C PRO A 20 6.08 4.79 8.74
N HIS A 21 6.52 4.79 7.49
CA HIS A 21 5.74 5.32 6.37
C HIS A 21 4.50 4.43 6.20
N ALA A 22 3.48 4.66 7.02
CA ALA A 22 2.20 3.98 6.88
C ALA A 22 1.47 4.61 5.69
N GLU A 23 1.90 4.27 4.48
CA GLU A 23 1.15 4.58 3.26
C GLU A 23 -0.20 3.86 3.36
N ALA A 24 -1.26 4.63 3.58
CA ALA A 24 -2.61 4.10 3.68
C ALA A 24 -3.04 3.50 2.34
N LEU A 25 -3.65 2.32 2.37
CA LEU A 25 -4.21 1.70 1.19
C LEU A 25 -5.30 2.58 0.57
N THR A 26 -5.27 2.79 -0.75
CA THR A 26 -6.22 3.67 -1.47
C THR A 26 -7.15 2.91 -2.41
N CYS A 27 -8.32 3.45 -2.72
CA CYS A 27 -9.23 2.82 -3.70
C CYS A 27 -8.63 2.71 -5.10
N GLY A 28 -7.76 3.66 -5.51
CA GLY A 28 -7.04 3.53 -6.78
C GLY A 28 -6.17 2.26 -6.85
N GLN A 29 -5.52 1.90 -5.74
CA GLN A 29 -4.77 0.64 -5.65
C GLN A 29 -5.69 -0.59 -5.67
N VAL A 30 -6.86 -0.51 -5.04
CA VAL A 30 -7.89 -1.58 -5.07
C VAL A 30 -8.39 -1.81 -6.48
N THR A 31 -8.84 -0.75 -7.15
CA THR A 31 -9.34 -0.84 -8.52
C THR A 31 -8.27 -1.34 -9.47
N ALA A 32 -7.03 -0.86 -9.35
CA ALA A 32 -5.92 -1.34 -10.18
C ALA A 32 -5.61 -2.84 -9.94
N GLY A 33 -5.63 -3.28 -8.68
CA GLY A 33 -5.42 -4.69 -8.33
C GLY A 33 -6.53 -5.62 -8.82
N LEU A 34 -7.78 -5.13 -8.90
CA LEU A 34 -8.95 -5.89 -9.36
C LEU A 34 -9.24 -5.74 -10.85
N ALA A 35 -8.69 -4.75 -11.55
CA ALA A 35 -8.84 -4.55 -12.99
C ALA A 35 -8.66 -5.85 -13.83
N PRO A 36 -7.63 -6.70 -13.60
CA PRO A 36 -7.48 -7.95 -14.35
C PRO A 36 -8.57 -9.00 -14.07
N CYS A 37 -9.36 -8.84 -13.00
CA CYS A 37 -10.47 -9.74 -12.69
C CYS A 37 -11.74 -9.45 -13.49
N LEU A 38 -11.89 -8.22 -14.03
CA LEU A 38 -13.14 -7.79 -14.68
C LEU A 38 -13.59 -8.70 -15.84
N PRO A 39 -12.71 -9.17 -16.76
CA PRO A 39 -13.14 -10.07 -17.82
C PRO A 39 -13.74 -11.38 -17.29
N TYR A 40 -13.14 -11.95 -16.24
CA TYR A 40 -13.62 -13.18 -15.61
C TYR A 40 -14.92 -12.94 -14.83
N LEU A 41 -14.97 -11.90 -13.99
CA LEU A 41 -16.15 -11.55 -13.18
C LEU A 41 -17.37 -11.22 -14.04
N GLN A 42 -17.17 -10.71 -15.25
CA GLN A 42 -18.24 -10.41 -16.20
C GLN A 42 -18.57 -11.58 -17.13
N GLY A 43 -17.92 -12.75 -16.98
CA GLY A 43 -18.12 -13.90 -17.86
C GLY A 43 -17.64 -13.69 -19.31
N ARG A 44 -16.72 -12.73 -19.52
CA ARG A 44 -16.23 -12.31 -20.85
C ARG A 44 -14.85 -12.86 -21.19
N GLY A 45 -14.18 -13.55 -20.27
CA GLY A 45 -12.84 -14.07 -20.50
C GLY A 45 -12.30 -14.95 -19.37
N PRO A 46 -11.09 -15.50 -19.54
CA PRO A 46 -10.43 -16.33 -18.53
C PRO A 46 -9.98 -15.49 -17.33
N LEU A 47 -9.60 -16.18 -16.25
CA LEU A 47 -9.18 -15.58 -14.98
C LEU A 47 -7.90 -14.73 -15.09
N GLY A 48 -7.02 -15.04 -16.06
CA GLY A 48 -5.84 -14.24 -16.38
C GLY A 48 -4.98 -13.89 -15.16
N GLY A 49 -4.58 -12.62 -15.05
CA GLY A 49 -3.76 -12.10 -13.95
C GLY A 49 -4.51 -11.79 -12.65
N CYS A 50 -5.80 -12.13 -12.54
CA CYS A 50 -6.65 -11.74 -11.40
C CYS A 50 -6.07 -12.19 -10.05
N CYS A 51 -5.67 -13.45 -9.91
CA CYS A 51 -5.10 -13.96 -8.66
C CYS A 51 -3.83 -13.23 -8.23
N GLY A 52 -2.99 -12.81 -9.18
CA GLY A 52 -1.78 -12.03 -8.89
C GLY A 52 -2.12 -10.66 -8.31
N GLY A 53 -3.08 -9.98 -8.93
CA GLY A 53 -3.59 -8.68 -8.45
C GLY A 53 -4.21 -8.78 -7.06
N VAL A 54 -5.08 -9.77 -6.81
CA VAL A 54 -5.70 -10.01 -5.50
C VAL A 54 -4.66 -10.34 -4.43
N LYS A 55 -3.64 -11.14 -4.76
CA LYS A 55 -2.55 -11.49 -3.83
C LYS A 55 -1.69 -10.27 -3.47
N GLY A 56 -1.43 -9.40 -4.45
CA GLY A 56 -0.79 -8.11 -4.21
C GLY A 56 -1.62 -7.23 -3.27
N LEU A 57 -2.93 -7.13 -3.51
CA LEU A 57 -3.84 -6.37 -2.67
C LEU A 57 -3.86 -6.86 -1.22
N LEU A 58 -3.90 -8.19 -1.04
CA LEU A 58 -3.83 -8.81 0.28
C LEU A 58 -2.50 -8.52 0.98
N GLY A 59 -1.40 -8.46 0.23
CA GLY A 59 -0.08 -8.08 0.75
C GLY A 59 0.00 -6.61 1.20
N SER A 60 -0.78 -5.73 0.58
CA SER A 60 -0.90 -4.31 0.96
C SER A 60 -1.89 -4.09 2.10
N ALA A 61 -2.97 -4.88 2.18
CA ALA A 61 -4.00 -4.76 3.22
C ALA A 61 -3.60 -5.41 4.56
N LYS A 62 -2.53 -4.89 5.18
CA LYS A 62 -1.91 -5.49 6.36
C LYS A 62 -2.72 -5.27 7.64
N THR A 63 -3.33 -4.09 7.79
CA THR A 63 -4.07 -3.73 9.00
C THR A 63 -5.58 -3.90 8.83
N THR A 64 -6.31 -3.90 9.95
CA THR A 64 -7.78 -3.89 9.92
C THR A 64 -8.33 -2.63 9.24
N ALA A 65 -7.64 -1.49 9.37
CA ALA A 65 -8.01 -0.27 8.67
C ALA A 65 -7.89 -0.44 7.15
N ASP A 66 -6.77 -0.97 6.66
CA ASP A 66 -6.57 -1.21 5.23
C ASP A 66 -7.60 -2.18 4.65
N ARG A 67 -7.94 -3.24 5.40
CA ARG A 67 -8.97 -4.21 4.98
C ARG A 67 -10.36 -3.57 4.90
N LYS A 68 -10.70 -2.69 5.85
CA LYS A 68 -11.96 -1.92 5.81
C LYS A 68 -11.97 -0.98 4.61
N THR A 69 -10.86 -0.28 4.35
CA THR A 69 -10.73 0.58 3.17
C THR A 69 -10.92 -0.25 1.89
N ALA A 70 -10.18 -1.35 1.74
CA ALA A 70 -10.30 -2.22 0.57
C ALA A 70 -11.72 -2.76 0.37
N CYS A 71 -12.43 -3.09 1.45
CA CYS A 71 -13.82 -3.57 1.40
C CYS A 71 -14.81 -2.51 0.91
N THR A 72 -14.53 -1.23 1.15
CA THR A 72 -15.46 -0.13 0.85
C THR A 72 -15.34 0.42 -0.58
N CYS A 73 -14.24 0.12 -1.29
CA CYS A 73 -13.82 0.80 -2.52
C CYS A 73 -14.53 0.38 -3.84
#